data_AF-A0A952UTQ4-F1
#
_entry.id   AF-A0A952UTQ4-F1
#
_cell.length_a   1.000
_cell.length_b   1.000
_cell.length_c   1.000
_cell.angle_alpha   90.00
_cell.angle_beta   90.00
_cell.angle_gamma   90.00
#
_symmetry.space_group_name_H-M   'P 1'
#
loop_
_entity.id
_entity.type
_entity.pdbx_description
1 polymer ?
#
loop_
_entity_poly.entity_id
_entity_poly.type
_entity_poly.pdbx_seq_one_letter_code
_entity_poly.pdbx_strand_id
1 'polypeptide(L)'
;MLCSLGALASLALGCSELERYDTKAGEAYCGNIVGAEFIRTPERQGGFSQELRARITLDVNQQHGPQLVLTTSDVSGPCAPRPTFDDAPLVTVPELSSDPFSQLTFGDGRDYNFVGWVESTCRGPVMAVVSLMNDSELELRLLKPPVETEAGPRPAFALFRTKLSTGSCGF
;
A
#
# COMPACT_ATOMS: atom_id res chain seq x y z
N MET A 1 60.89 -12.16 -10.01
CA MET A 1 60.31 -10.89 -9.53
C MET A 1 58.80 -11.03 -9.68
N LEU A 2 58.09 -11.30 -8.58
CA LEU A 2 56.63 -11.50 -8.52
C LEU A 2 55.92 -10.14 -8.54
N CYS A 3 54.82 -10.01 -9.30
CA CYS A 3 53.76 -9.00 -9.14
C CYS A 3 52.66 -9.32 -10.17
N SER A 4 51.37 -9.43 -9.91
CA SER A 4 50.54 -9.54 -8.71
C SER A 4 49.19 -10.02 -9.25
N LEU A 5 48.65 -11.14 -8.75
CA LEU A 5 47.22 -11.41 -8.86
C LEU A 5 46.51 -10.43 -7.91
N GLY A 6 45.62 -9.58 -8.42
CA GLY A 6 44.98 -8.56 -7.60
C GLY A 6 43.59 -8.16 -8.08
N ALA A 7 42.58 -8.73 -7.41
CA ALA A 7 41.25 -8.17 -7.14
C ALA A 7 40.30 -7.86 -8.32
N LEU A 8 39.61 -8.89 -8.79
CA LEU A 8 38.27 -8.78 -9.39
C LEU A 8 37.26 -9.37 -8.40
N ALA A 9 36.88 -8.59 -7.38
CA ALA A 9 35.76 -8.92 -6.50
C ALA A 9 35.25 -7.64 -5.83
N SER A 10 33.92 -7.54 -5.71
CA SER A 10 33.13 -6.48 -5.03
C SER A 10 32.50 -5.40 -5.93
N LEU A 11 31.71 -5.81 -6.93
CA LEU A 11 30.65 -4.98 -7.54
C LEU A 11 29.26 -5.62 -7.33
N ALA A 12 29.00 -6.15 -6.13
CA ALA A 12 27.75 -6.83 -5.80
C ALA A 12 27.05 -6.27 -4.53
N LEU A 13 27.14 -4.95 -4.31
CA LEU A 13 26.46 -4.29 -3.18
C LEU A 13 25.62 -3.14 -3.71
N GLY A 14 24.50 -3.49 -4.34
CA GLY A 14 23.47 -2.56 -4.75
C GLY A 14 22.15 -3.25 -5.13
N CYS A 15 21.98 -4.54 -4.80
CA CYS A 15 20.65 -5.16 -4.79
C CYS A 15 19.78 -4.32 -3.85
N SER A 16 18.64 -3.87 -4.36
CA SER A 16 17.96 -2.72 -3.79
C SER A 16 17.48 -3.06 -2.39
N GLU A 17 17.65 -2.14 -1.44
CA GLU A 17 17.21 -2.32 -0.06
C GLU A 17 15.70 -2.65 0.04
N LEU A 18 14.95 -2.38 -1.03
CA LEU A 18 13.53 -2.60 -1.15
C LEU A 18 13.13 -4.07 -1.44
N GLU A 19 14.05 -4.92 -1.90
CA GLU A 19 13.77 -6.34 -2.20
C GLU A 19 13.24 -7.10 -0.98
N ARG A 20 13.53 -6.62 0.25
CA ARG A 20 12.98 -7.20 1.48
C ARG A 20 11.45 -7.06 1.60
N TYR A 21 10.83 -6.19 0.82
CA TYR A 21 9.39 -5.97 0.79
C TYR A 21 8.66 -6.77 -0.29
N ASP A 22 9.38 -7.49 -1.15
CA ASP A 22 8.74 -8.33 -2.16
C ASP A 22 7.96 -9.48 -1.53
N THR A 23 6.73 -9.66 -1.98
CA THR A 23 5.93 -10.84 -1.63
C THR A 23 6.24 -11.98 -2.58
N LYS A 24 6.58 -13.15 -2.04
CA LYS A 24 6.74 -14.39 -2.82
C LYS A 24 5.39 -15.06 -3.06
N ALA A 25 5.41 -16.12 -3.88
CA ALA A 25 4.23 -16.95 -4.09
C ALA A 25 3.68 -17.49 -2.75
N GLY A 26 2.42 -17.17 -2.46
CA GLY A 26 1.75 -17.56 -1.22
C GLY A 26 2.01 -16.63 -0.03
N GLU A 27 2.80 -15.57 -0.19
CA GLU A 27 2.96 -14.51 0.80
C GLU A 27 2.02 -13.33 0.51
N ALA A 28 1.61 -12.64 1.57
CA ALA A 28 0.93 -11.36 1.47
C ALA A 28 1.14 -10.55 2.74
N TYR A 29 1.10 -9.23 2.60
CA TYR A 29 0.92 -8.31 3.70
C TYR A 29 -0.52 -8.35 4.17
N CYS A 30 -0.74 -8.82 5.40
CA CYS A 30 -2.06 -8.93 6.02
C CYS A 30 -2.18 -7.94 7.17
N GLY A 31 -3.32 -7.28 7.30
CA GLY A 31 -3.56 -6.40 8.45
C GLY A 31 -4.98 -5.89 8.56
N ASN A 32 -5.30 -5.34 9.74
CA ASN A 32 -6.58 -4.70 10.02
C ASN A 32 -6.49 -3.19 9.74
N ILE A 33 -7.63 -2.58 9.46
CA ILE A 33 -7.75 -1.13 9.52
C ILE A 33 -7.44 -0.64 10.94
N VAL A 34 -6.71 0.46 11.05
CA VAL A 34 -6.41 1.11 12.33
C VAL A 34 -7.70 1.78 12.83
N GLY A 35 -8.25 1.23 13.92
CA GLY A 35 -9.59 1.55 14.42
C GLY A 35 -9.78 2.89 15.13
N ALA A 36 -8.79 3.79 15.13
CA ALA A 36 -8.89 5.07 15.80
C ALA A 36 -9.93 5.99 15.12
N GLU A 37 -10.96 6.42 15.84
CA GLU A 37 -12.08 7.21 15.29
C GLU A 37 -11.65 8.53 14.65
N PHE A 38 -10.57 9.15 15.13
CA PHE A 38 -10.04 10.39 14.55
C PHE A 38 -9.29 10.18 13.23
N ILE A 39 -8.91 8.94 12.93
CA ILE A 39 -8.19 8.58 11.71
C ILE A 39 -9.18 8.21 10.62
N ARG A 40 -10.34 7.65 10.96
CA ARG A 40 -11.24 6.99 10.00
C ARG A 40 -12.54 7.75 9.80
N THR A 41 -13.00 7.85 8.56
CA THR A 41 -14.39 8.22 8.25
C THR A 41 -15.31 7.02 8.52
N PRO A 42 -16.38 7.14 9.34
CA PRO A 42 -17.31 6.04 9.56
C PRO A 42 -17.98 5.59 8.26
N GLU A 43 -18.24 4.28 8.12
CA GLU A 43 -18.89 3.69 6.95
C GLU A 43 -20.23 4.34 6.59
N ARG A 44 -21.07 4.63 7.60
CA ARG A 44 -22.34 5.37 7.44
C ARG A 44 -22.19 6.78 6.85
N GLN A 45 -20.97 7.28 6.73
CA GLN A 45 -20.62 8.59 6.18
C GLN A 45 -19.78 8.46 4.90
N GLY A 46 -19.84 7.29 4.23
CA GLY A 46 -19.08 7.02 3.01
C GLY A 46 -17.66 6.48 3.25
N GLY A 47 -17.30 6.22 4.52
CA GLY A 47 -16.01 5.65 4.89
C GLY A 47 -15.93 4.13 4.83
N PHE A 48 -15.01 3.54 5.58
CA PHE A 48 -14.71 2.10 5.56
C PHE A 48 -15.14 1.42 6.87
N SER A 49 -15.47 0.13 6.84
CA SER A 49 -15.82 -0.66 8.04
C SER A 49 -14.66 -0.72 9.06
N GLN A 50 -14.96 -0.88 10.36
CA GLN A 50 -13.95 -1.04 11.43
C GLN A 50 -13.30 -2.43 11.44
N GLU A 51 -13.98 -3.41 10.85
CA GLU A 51 -13.51 -4.80 10.78
C GLU A 51 -12.83 -5.09 9.43
N LEU A 52 -12.53 -4.04 8.67
CA LEU A 52 -11.96 -4.17 7.34
C LEU A 52 -10.53 -4.70 7.44
N ARG A 53 -10.28 -5.84 6.81
CA ARG A 53 -8.94 -6.42 6.66
C ARG A 53 -8.46 -6.21 5.25
N ALA A 54 -7.16 -6.00 5.11
CA ALA A 54 -6.46 -5.90 3.84
C ALA A 54 -5.51 -7.08 3.65
N ARG A 55 -5.47 -7.56 2.40
CA ARG A 55 -4.47 -8.47 1.85
C ARG A 55 -3.77 -7.74 0.72
N ILE A 56 -2.46 -7.68 0.78
CA ILE A 56 -1.63 -6.91 -0.14
C ILE A 56 -0.50 -7.80 -0.67
N THR A 57 -0.35 -7.88 -2.00
CA THR A 57 0.88 -8.40 -2.62
C THR A 57 1.67 -7.24 -3.20
N LEU A 58 2.99 -7.32 -3.13
CA LEU A 58 3.90 -6.26 -3.53
C LEU A 58 5.05 -6.84 -4.35
N ASP A 59 5.34 -6.19 -5.47
CA ASP A 59 6.51 -6.43 -6.31
C ASP A 59 7.22 -5.08 -6.55
N VAL A 60 8.37 -4.88 -5.91
CA VAL A 60 9.17 -3.67 -5.98
C VAL A 60 10.13 -3.65 -7.19
N ASN A 61 10.28 -4.77 -7.89
CA ASN A 61 11.29 -4.98 -8.93
C ASN A 61 10.78 -4.69 -10.36
N GLN A 62 9.75 -3.85 -10.47
CA GLN A 62 9.09 -3.57 -11.73
C GLN A 62 9.68 -2.33 -12.43
N GLN A 63 9.76 -2.38 -13.76
CA GLN A 63 10.40 -1.35 -14.59
C GLN A 63 9.82 0.07 -14.39
N HIS A 64 8.55 0.16 -14.00
CA HIS A 64 7.82 1.42 -13.84
C HIS A 64 7.53 1.77 -12.36
N GLY A 65 8.34 1.22 -11.44
CA GLY A 65 8.16 1.37 -9.99
C GLY A 65 7.31 0.25 -9.38
N PRO A 66 7.17 0.22 -8.04
CA PRO A 66 6.52 -0.89 -7.34
C PRO A 66 5.07 -1.12 -7.80
N GLN A 67 4.69 -2.40 -7.89
CA GLN A 67 3.32 -2.83 -8.16
C GLN A 67 2.72 -3.46 -6.91
N LEU A 68 1.51 -3.04 -6.59
CA LEU A 68 0.75 -3.53 -5.45
C LEU A 68 -0.60 -4.05 -5.92
N VAL A 69 -1.08 -5.14 -5.33
CA VAL A 69 -2.47 -5.61 -5.50
C VAL A 69 -3.15 -5.65 -4.15
N LEU A 70 -4.35 -5.07 -4.06
CA LEU A 70 -5.13 -4.93 -2.83
C LEU A 70 -6.44 -5.72 -2.91
N THR A 71 -6.68 -6.53 -1.88
CA THR A 71 -7.95 -7.22 -1.65
C THR A 71 -8.44 -6.97 -0.23
N THR A 72 -9.73 -6.72 -0.04
CA THR A 72 -10.33 -6.51 1.29
C THR A 72 -11.34 -7.58 1.69
N SER A 73 -11.65 -7.69 2.97
CA SER A 73 -12.48 -8.79 3.53
C SER A 73 -13.99 -8.56 3.54
N ASP A 74 -14.47 -7.43 3.01
CA ASP A 74 -15.83 -6.92 3.23
C ASP A 74 -16.83 -7.36 2.15
N VAL A 75 -16.94 -8.66 1.92
CA VAL A 75 -17.87 -9.25 0.92
C VAL A 75 -19.36 -9.00 1.22
N SER A 76 -19.69 -8.71 2.48
CA SER A 76 -21.03 -8.29 2.92
C SER A 76 -21.12 -6.78 3.16
N GLY A 77 -20.11 -6.03 2.72
CA GLY A 77 -20.01 -4.59 2.88
C GLY A 77 -20.76 -3.81 1.79
N PRO A 78 -20.48 -2.51 1.65
CA PRO A 78 -21.23 -1.60 0.78
C PRO A 78 -21.08 -1.90 -0.72
N CYS A 79 -20.04 -2.66 -1.10
CA CYS A 79 -19.81 -3.10 -2.47
C CYS A 79 -20.24 -4.56 -2.73
N ALA A 80 -20.98 -5.17 -1.79
CA ALA A 80 -21.47 -6.54 -1.92
C ALA A 80 -22.18 -6.77 -3.28
N PRO A 81 -22.01 -7.96 -3.89
CA PRO A 81 -21.41 -9.17 -3.29
C PRO A 81 -19.87 -9.24 -3.37
N ARG A 82 -19.21 -8.24 -3.95
CA ARG A 82 -17.74 -8.19 -4.03
C ARG A 82 -17.17 -7.43 -2.84
N PRO A 83 -15.92 -7.71 -2.41
CA PRO A 83 -15.25 -6.85 -1.46
C PRO A 83 -15.03 -5.46 -2.05
N THR A 84 -14.79 -4.44 -1.21
CA THR A 84 -14.57 -3.06 -1.69
C THR A 84 -13.37 -2.99 -2.65
N PHE A 85 -12.32 -3.75 -2.37
CA PHE A 85 -11.20 -3.97 -3.29
C PHE A 85 -11.05 -5.47 -3.53
N ASP A 86 -11.01 -5.87 -4.80
CA ASP A 86 -11.02 -7.26 -5.25
C ASP A 86 -9.92 -7.43 -6.30
N ASP A 87 -8.77 -7.97 -5.86
CA ASP A 87 -7.53 -8.06 -6.65
C ASP A 87 -7.21 -6.74 -7.38
N ALA A 88 -7.39 -5.62 -6.68
CA ALA A 88 -7.32 -4.28 -7.25
C ALA A 88 -5.85 -3.85 -7.40
N PRO A 89 -5.33 -3.69 -8.63
CA PRO A 89 -3.96 -3.23 -8.82
C PRO A 89 -3.87 -1.74 -8.46
N LEU A 90 -2.76 -1.38 -7.83
CA LEU A 90 -2.33 0.00 -7.67
C LEU A 90 -1.67 0.47 -8.96
N VAL A 91 -2.23 1.52 -9.55
CA VAL A 91 -1.59 2.26 -10.63
C VAL A 91 -0.72 3.35 -9.99
N THR A 92 0.57 3.06 -9.85
CA THR A 92 1.56 3.98 -9.26
C THR A 92 1.67 5.25 -10.11
N VAL A 93 1.63 6.41 -9.45
CA VAL A 93 1.90 7.71 -10.06
C VAL A 93 3.43 7.85 -10.15
N PRO A 94 4.01 7.99 -11.35
CA PRO A 94 5.44 8.13 -11.50
C PRO A 94 5.95 9.34 -10.73
N GLU A 95 7.02 9.16 -9.96
CA GLU A 95 7.69 10.27 -9.28
C GLU A 95 8.36 11.17 -10.32
N LEU A 96 7.88 12.41 -10.43
CA LEU A 96 8.53 13.43 -11.25
C LEU A 96 9.44 14.24 -10.33
N SER A 97 10.65 14.55 -10.80
CA SER A 97 11.69 15.27 -10.02
C SER A 97 11.26 16.67 -9.52
N SER A 98 10.14 17.20 -10.03
CA SER A 98 9.55 18.48 -9.65
C SER A 98 8.13 18.37 -9.08
N ASP A 99 7.64 17.16 -8.79
CA ASP A 99 6.33 16.96 -8.18
C ASP A 99 6.42 17.11 -6.65
N PRO A 100 5.66 18.04 -6.02
CA PRO A 100 5.58 18.16 -4.57
C PRO A 100 5.22 16.87 -3.85
N PHE A 101 4.47 15.95 -4.47
CA PHE A 101 4.14 14.66 -3.87
C PHE A 101 5.35 13.74 -3.71
N SER A 102 6.32 13.80 -4.63
CA SER A 102 7.58 13.05 -4.57
C SER A 102 8.56 13.58 -3.53
N GLN A 103 8.31 14.78 -2.98
CA GLN A 103 9.10 15.38 -1.90
C GLN A 103 8.49 15.14 -0.51
N LEU A 104 7.32 14.48 -0.44
CA LEU A 104 6.65 14.22 0.83
C LEU A 104 7.45 13.25 1.69
N THR A 105 7.97 13.77 2.80
CA THR A 105 8.64 12.99 3.83
C THR A 105 7.64 12.69 4.95
N PHE A 106 7.23 11.43 5.07
CA PHE A 106 6.27 10.99 6.08
C PHE A 106 6.95 10.65 7.42
N GLY A 107 7.68 11.60 8.00
CA GLY A 107 8.39 11.44 9.27
C GLY A 107 9.43 10.30 9.29
N ASP A 108 10.04 10.08 10.45
CA ASP A 108 11.03 9.02 10.64
C ASP A 108 10.38 7.61 10.59
N GLY A 109 11.17 6.60 10.24
CA GLY A 109 10.77 5.18 10.29
C GLY A 109 10.26 4.57 8.98
N ARG A 110 10.42 5.25 7.84
CA ARG A 110 10.01 4.77 6.52
C ARG A 110 11.22 4.76 5.58
N ASP A 111 11.38 3.68 4.85
CA ASP A 111 12.47 3.54 3.88
C ASP A 111 12.06 4.03 2.49
N TYR A 112 10.77 3.88 2.16
CA TYR A 112 10.25 4.29 0.86
C TYR A 112 8.77 4.62 0.93
N ASN A 113 8.32 5.58 0.12
CA ASN A 113 6.91 5.93 -0.04
C ASN A 113 6.59 6.07 -1.52
N PHE A 114 5.42 5.59 -1.92
CA PHE A 114 4.90 5.82 -3.26
C PHE A 114 3.39 6.02 -3.20
N VAL A 115 2.87 6.69 -4.22
CA VAL A 115 1.46 7.05 -4.33
C VAL A 115 0.89 6.45 -5.60
N GLY A 116 -0.37 6.06 -5.56
CA GLY A 116 -1.08 5.57 -6.73
C GLY A 116 -2.58 5.65 -6.58
N TRP A 117 -3.27 5.06 -7.55
CA TRP A 117 -4.71 4.90 -7.54
C TRP A 117 -5.08 3.42 -7.51
N VAL A 118 -6.03 3.06 -6.64
CA VAL A 118 -6.68 1.74 -6.65
C VAL A 118 -8.15 1.91 -7.01
N GLU A 119 -8.63 1.04 -7.89
CA GLU A 119 -10.04 1.01 -8.25
C GLU A 119 -10.83 0.18 -7.24
N SER A 120 -11.84 0.81 -6.64
CA SER A 120 -12.82 0.04 -5.85
C SER A 120 -13.88 -0.57 -6.73
N THR A 121 -14.47 -1.67 -6.27
CA THR A 121 -15.46 -2.43 -7.03
C THR A 121 -16.79 -1.70 -7.25
N CYS A 122 -17.10 -0.69 -6.42
CA CYS A 122 -18.37 0.05 -6.50
C CYS A 122 -18.26 1.57 -6.26
N ARG A 123 -17.13 2.08 -5.78
CA ARG A 123 -16.98 3.51 -5.41
C ARG A 123 -16.06 4.28 -6.36
N GLY A 124 -15.52 3.64 -7.40
CA GLY A 124 -14.53 4.22 -8.32
C GLY A 124 -13.14 4.40 -7.68
N PRO A 125 -12.30 5.30 -8.22
CA PRO A 125 -10.90 5.41 -7.81
C PRO A 125 -10.75 5.93 -6.38
N VAL A 126 -9.73 5.42 -5.70
CA VAL A 126 -9.28 5.82 -4.37
C VAL A 126 -7.78 6.03 -4.43
N MET A 127 -7.30 7.16 -3.89
CA MET A 127 -5.87 7.43 -3.80
C MET A 127 -5.28 6.56 -2.71
N ALA A 128 -4.13 5.96 -2.98
CA ALA A 128 -3.38 5.16 -2.02
C ALA A 128 -1.99 5.77 -1.82
N VAL A 129 -1.61 5.96 -0.56
CA VAL A 129 -0.23 6.24 -0.16
C VAL A 129 0.29 4.98 0.52
N VAL A 130 1.36 4.42 -0.04
CA VAL A 130 2.01 3.22 0.47
C VAL A 130 3.34 3.63 1.10
N SER A 131 3.54 3.27 2.36
CA SER A 131 4.80 3.47 3.07
C SER A 131 5.41 2.11 3.42
N LEU A 132 6.64 1.87 2.95
CA LEU A 132 7.46 0.73 3.35
C LEU A 132 8.20 1.13 4.62
N MET A 133 7.88 0.45 5.72
CA MET A 133 8.36 0.79 7.07
C MET A 133 9.67 0.07 7.37
N ASN A 134 10.55 0.67 8.16
CA ASN A 134 11.87 0.10 8.49
C ASN A 134 11.83 -1.14 9.39
N ASP A 135 10.68 -1.44 10.00
CA ASP A 135 10.39 -2.65 10.76
C ASP A 135 9.78 -3.77 9.88
N SER A 136 9.84 -3.63 8.56
CA SER A 136 9.27 -4.55 7.57
C SER A 136 7.73 -4.62 7.59
N GLU A 137 7.06 -3.66 8.24
CA GLU A 137 5.62 -3.43 8.05
C GLU A 137 5.34 -2.67 6.74
N LEU A 138 4.11 -2.78 6.25
CA LEU A 138 3.60 -1.92 5.18
C LEU A 138 2.43 -1.11 5.74
N GLU A 139 2.48 0.20 5.50
CA GLU A 139 1.41 1.12 5.87
C GLU A 139 0.68 1.60 4.62
N LEU A 140 -0.61 1.31 4.52
CA LEU A 140 -1.46 1.71 3.40
C LEU A 140 -2.47 2.75 3.88
N ARG A 141 -2.41 3.95 3.33
CA ARG A 141 -3.42 5.00 3.54
C ARG A 141 -4.28 5.13 2.30
N LEU A 142 -5.58 4.96 2.46
CA LEU A 142 -6.56 5.16 1.40
C LEU A 142 -7.26 6.48 1.62
N LEU A 143 -7.26 7.34 0.62
CA LEU A 143 -7.92 8.64 0.62
C LEU A 143 -8.89 8.71 -0.54
N LYS A 144 -10.17 8.90 -0.22
CA LYS A 144 -11.17 9.27 -1.20
C LYS A 144 -11.51 10.75 -1.02
N PRO A 145 -11.32 11.58 -2.05
CA PRO A 145 -11.79 12.95 -2.03
C PRO A 145 -13.27 13.02 -1.64
N PRO A 146 -13.69 14.10 -0.96
CA PRO A 146 -15.08 14.24 -0.55
C PRO A 146 -16.01 14.24 -1.76
N VAL A 147 -17.11 13.50 -1.64
CA VAL A 147 -18.28 13.66 -2.50
C VAL A 147 -19.30 14.51 -1.75
N GLU A 148 -20.01 15.36 -2.48
CA GLU A 148 -21.15 16.09 -1.91
C GLU A 148 -22.21 15.10 -1.41
N THR A 149 -22.66 15.30 -0.17
CA THR A 149 -23.74 14.53 0.44
C THR A 149 -24.73 15.49 1.08
N GLU A 150 -25.94 15.04 1.39
CA GLU A 150 -26.92 15.80 2.18
C GLU A 150 -26.35 16.28 3.54
N ALA A 151 -25.31 15.59 4.05
CA ALA A 151 -24.62 15.92 5.30
C ALA A 151 -23.31 16.71 5.10
N GLY A 152 -23.12 17.27 3.90
CA GLY A 152 -21.92 18.00 3.45
C GLY A 152 -20.83 17.11 2.85
N PRO A 153 -19.79 17.72 2.25
CA PRO A 153 -18.64 16.98 1.70
C PRO A 153 -17.86 16.28 2.82
N ARG A 154 -17.70 14.95 2.71
CA ARG A 154 -16.91 14.16 3.67
C ARG A 154 -15.86 13.31 2.96
N PRO A 155 -14.55 13.52 3.22
CA PRO A 155 -13.53 12.63 2.67
C PRO A 155 -13.66 11.26 3.33
N ALA A 156 -13.32 10.19 2.59
CA ALA A 156 -13.15 8.88 3.18
C ALA A 156 -11.66 8.62 3.43
N PHE A 157 -11.32 8.18 4.63
CA PHE A 157 -9.96 7.78 4.97
C PHE A 157 -9.94 6.40 5.62
N ALA A 158 -8.97 5.57 5.21
CA ALA A 158 -8.57 4.36 5.92
C ALA A 158 -7.05 4.28 6.03
N LEU A 159 -6.57 3.71 7.13
CA LEU A 159 -5.17 3.39 7.37
C LEU A 159 -5.08 1.92 7.73
N PHE A 160 -4.22 1.17 7.06
CA PHE A 160 -3.88 -0.20 7.40
C PHE A 160 -2.43 -0.24 7.82
N ARG A 161 -2.15 -1.03 8.85
CA ARG A 161 -0.80 -1.50 9.16
C ARG A 161 -0.78 -3.00 8.97
N THR A 162 0.09 -3.46 8.07
CA THR A 162 0.11 -4.85 7.63
C THR A 162 1.48 -5.45 7.89
N LYS A 163 1.47 -6.77 8.10
CA LYS A 163 2.67 -7.59 8.30
C LYS A 163 2.72 -8.66 7.24
N LEU A 164 3.93 -8.96 6.78
CA LEU A 164 4.15 -10.09 5.90
C LEU A 164 3.70 -11.38 6.60
N SER A 165 2.88 -12.16 5.90
CA SER A 165 2.35 -13.43 6.36
C SER A 165 2.48 -14.47 5.26
N THR A 166 2.81 -15.70 5.64
CA THR A 166 2.75 -16.86 4.75
C THR A 166 1.35 -17.47 4.79
N GLY A 167 0.70 -17.66 3.65
CA GLY A 167 -0.65 -18.22 3.53
C GLY A 167 -1.74 -17.17 3.28
N SER A 168 -3.01 -17.54 3.48
CA SER A 168 -4.13 -16.60 3.33
C SER A 168 -4.24 -15.66 4.54
N CYS A 169 -4.76 -14.44 4.34
CA CYS A 169 -5.02 -13.48 5.43
C CYS A 169 -6.24 -13.85 6.30
N GLY A 170 -6.74 -15.08 6.20
CA GLY A 170 -7.87 -15.58 7.00
C GLY A 170 -9.24 -15.02 6.58
N PHE A 171 -9.41 -14.68 5.30
CA PHE A 171 -10.69 -14.33 4.67
C PHE A 171 -10.65 -14.60 3.17
#